data_AF-A0A1Q7G466-F1
#
_entry.id   AF-A0A1Q7G466-F1
#
_cell.length_a   1.000
_cell.length_b   1.000
_cell.length_c   1.000
_cell.angle_alpha   90.00
_cell.angle_beta   90.00
_cell.angle_gamma   90.00
#
_symmetry.space_group_name_H-M   'P 1'
#
loop_
_entity.id
_entity.type
_entity.pdbx_description
1 polymer ?
#
loop_
_entity_poly.entity_id
_entity_poly.type
_entity_poly.pdbx_seq_one_letter_code
_entity_poly.pdbx_strand_id
1 'polypeptide(L)'
;MAKSKRAEPKQSKDSTLDILKKMSSISDATKALASEVKAMSKIFVENQKILISLKSMVDAVNSSLEQIQKNSRQINIIEEDTQRLFSGMSQVKTHSTLIEKINDQINRLQDQVGKVHQKQESIPDTNKIMQSVADNLDSIRNNTKMIMNISDKTEKIREELKNVSSKAESLSNLKNEIGSISTKTEPLLNLDSQIRKVGTEIESLIKKTDSLSVLSGDIRNVNAEFSNFKENVLGKTKELDEKMSDFAELLNRNSASISEFNKKTYEISQQLQEIQGITHKTSQSTSREVMGLLRLSEFQSNIRMRSESKYGTLEDIQKMVAQTVDMINLFDRLSVEVETKMPLPLEVKQWSLSKILDCADRWEVRFTDVFRLLISELGSDLVKESIRMEQVRDLYGIRAVDEVRHELNIS
;
A
#
# COMPACT_ATOMS: atom_id res chain seq x y z
N MET A 1 -133.33 23.55 41.19
CA MET A 1 -133.19 22.21 40.60
C MET A 1 -132.46 22.31 39.27
N ALA A 2 -131.54 21.37 39.07
CA ALA A 2 -130.65 21.16 37.92
C ALA A 2 -131.27 21.37 36.52
N LYS A 3 -130.48 21.86 35.56
CA LYS A 3 -129.68 20.99 34.65
C LYS A 3 -128.83 21.82 33.68
N SER A 4 -127.52 21.60 33.78
CA SER A 4 -126.50 21.97 32.80
C SER A 4 -126.74 21.23 31.48
N LYS A 5 -126.74 21.97 30.36
CA LYS A 5 -126.69 21.41 29.00
C LYS A 5 -125.33 21.76 28.39
N ARG A 6 -124.45 20.79 28.56
CA ARG A 6 -123.16 20.50 27.92
C ARG A 6 -123.03 21.09 26.50
N ALA A 7 -122.07 21.99 26.32
CA ALA A 7 -121.44 22.25 25.03
C ALA A 7 -120.38 21.17 24.81
N GLU A 8 -120.46 20.44 23.70
CA GLU A 8 -119.40 19.55 23.23
C GLU A 8 -118.21 20.37 22.73
N PRO A 9 -116.99 20.19 23.26
CA PRO A 9 -115.79 20.67 22.62
C PRO A 9 -115.35 19.68 21.53
N LYS A 10 -115.01 20.24 20.36
CA LYS A 10 -114.33 19.57 19.25
C LYS A 10 -113.22 18.65 19.76
N GLN A 11 -113.23 17.40 19.28
CA GLN A 11 -112.12 16.45 19.38
C GLN A 11 -110.79 17.13 19.02
N SER A 12 -109.87 17.24 19.97
CA SER A 12 -108.46 17.49 19.72
C SER A 12 -107.79 16.18 19.30
N LYS A 13 -107.89 15.84 18.01
CA LYS A 13 -107.13 14.73 17.39
C LYS A 13 -105.61 15.00 17.29
N ASP A 14 -105.13 16.18 17.70
CA ASP A 14 -103.71 16.58 17.57
C ASP A 14 -102.78 16.06 18.67
N SER A 15 -103.25 15.84 19.91
CA SER A 15 -102.34 15.56 21.04
C SER A 15 -101.67 14.18 20.95
N THR A 16 -102.37 13.16 20.49
CA THR A 16 -101.82 11.79 20.37
C THR A 16 -100.89 11.63 19.17
N LEU A 17 -101.15 12.38 18.08
CA LEU A 17 -100.30 12.43 16.89
C LEU A 17 -98.98 13.14 17.18
N ASP A 18 -99.01 14.22 17.97
CA ASP A 18 -97.79 14.93 18.40
C ASP A 18 -96.91 14.10 19.33
N ILE A 19 -97.51 13.30 20.22
CA ILE A 19 -96.77 12.36 21.08
C ILE A 19 -96.13 11.25 20.23
N LEU A 20 -96.87 10.70 19.26
CA LEU A 20 -96.35 9.67 18.36
C LEU A 20 -95.20 10.20 17.49
N LYS A 21 -95.32 11.45 17.02
CA LYS A 21 -94.28 12.14 16.27
C LYS A 21 -93.03 12.39 17.13
N LYS A 22 -93.19 12.87 18.36
CA LYS A 22 -92.07 13.00 19.32
C LYS A 22 -91.42 11.65 19.65
N MET A 23 -92.20 10.59 19.83
CA MET A 23 -91.65 9.24 20.03
C MET A 23 -90.89 8.73 18.81
N SER A 24 -91.36 9.01 17.59
CA SER A 24 -90.63 8.68 16.37
C SER A 24 -89.30 9.45 16.28
N SER A 25 -89.30 10.74 16.58
CA SER A 25 -88.08 11.57 16.58
C SER A 25 -87.08 11.14 17.66
N ILE A 26 -87.56 10.71 18.83
CA ILE A 26 -86.70 10.15 19.90
C ILE A 26 -86.11 8.82 19.45
N SER A 27 -86.89 7.96 18.78
CA SER A 27 -86.41 6.68 18.23
C SER A 27 -85.33 6.91 17.17
N ASP A 28 -85.55 7.86 16.27
CA ASP A 28 -84.60 8.22 15.22
C ASP A 28 -83.33 8.86 15.80
N ALA A 29 -83.45 9.72 16.82
CA ALA A 29 -82.31 10.27 17.56
C ALA A 29 -81.51 9.18 18.30
N THR A 30 -82.19 8.20 18.89
CA THR A 30 -81.54 7.06 19.56
C THR A 30 -80.81 6.17 18.57
N LYS A 31 -81.39 5.93 17.38
CA LYS A 31 -80.74 5.21 16.29
C LYS A 31 -79.52 5.96 15.76
N ALA A 32 -79.63 7.28 15.58
CA ALA A 32 -78.52 8.13 15.17
C ALA A 32 -77.38 8.06 16.19
N LEU A 33 -77.68 8.23 17.48
CA LEU A 33 -76.70 8.10 18.56
C LEU A 33 -76.06 6.71 18.59
N ALA A 34 -76.84 5.63 18.43
CA ALA A 34 -76.31 4.27 18.38
C ALA A 34 -75.36 4.06 17.19
N SER A 35 -75.67 4.66 16.02
CA SER A 35 -74.80 4.61 14.85
C SER A 35 -73.51 5.41 15.06
N GLU A 36 -73.59 6.54 15.77
CA GLU A 36 -72.46 7.41 16.09
C GLU A 36 -71.55 6.78 17.14
N VAL A 37 -72.11 6.15 18.18
CA VAL A 37 -71.36 5.35 19.18
C VAL A 37 -70.64 4.18 18.50
N LYS A 38 -71.26 3.53 17.50
CA LYS A 38 -70.63 2.47 16.72
C LYS A 38 -69.48 3.01 15.86
N ALA A 39 -69.65 4.18 15.24
CA ALA A 39 -68.58 4.85 14.51
C ALA A 39 -67.42 5.24 15.44
N MET A 40 -67.72 5.76 16.63
CA MET A 40 -66.74 6.15 17.64
C MET A 40 -65.99 4.93 18.19
N SER A 41 -66.66 3.79 18.40
CA SER A 41 -66.02 2.52 18.75
C SER A 41 -65.06 2.03 17.67
N LYS A 42 -65.43 2.18 16.39
CA LYS A 42 -64.56 1.85 15.25
C LYS A 42 -63.31 2.73 15.23
N ILE A 43 -63.46 4.04 15.44
CA ILE A 43 -62.35 5.00 15.53
C ILE A 43 -61.42 4.62 16.70
N PHE A 44 -61.95 4.19 17.84
CA PHE A 44 -61.12 3.79 18.98
C PHE A 44 -60.24 2.57 18.69
N VAL A 45 -60.81 1.56 18.01
CA VAL A 45 -60.05 0.38 17.55
C VAL A 45 -58.98 0.76 16.54
N GLU A 46 -59.28 1.70 15.64
CA GLU A 46 -58.34 2.19 14.63
C GLU A 46 -57.19 2.99 15.28
N ASN A 47 -57.50 3.86 16.25
CA ASN A 47 -56.50 4.57 17.05
C ASN A 47 -55.60 3.61 17.85
N GLN A 48 -56.14 2.51 18.38
CA GLN A 48 -55.32 1.48 19.02
C GLN A 48 -54.34 0.83 18.05
N LYS A 49 -54.76 0.54 16.81
CA LYS A 49 -53.86 0.01 15.77
C LYS A 49 -52.74 0.99 15.45
N ILE A 50 -53.07 2.28 15.30
CA ILE A 50 -52.08 3.34 15.05
C ILE A 50 -51.06 3.41 16.20
N LEU A 51 -51.52 3.36 17.46
CA LEU A 51 -50.64 3.38 18.63
C LEU A 51 -49.71 2.16 18.70
N ILE A 52 -50.20 0.97 18.35
CA ILE A 52 -49.37 -0.24 18.27
C ILE A 52 -48.30 -0.08 17.17
N SER A 53 -48.67 0.42 15.99
CA SER A 53 -47.71 0.69 14.91
C SER A 53 -46.67 1.74 15.29
N LEU A 54 -47.06 2.80 15.99
CA LEU A 54 -46.12 3.82 16.51
C LEU A 54 -45.14 3.21 17.51
N LYS A 55 -45.61 2.33 18.40
CA LYS A 55 -44.74 1.63 19.34
C LYS A 55 -43.71 0.76 18.60
N SER A 56 -44.15 -0.04 17.63
CA SER A 56 -43.24 -0.86 16.82
C SER A 56 -42.22 -0.02 16.05
N MET A 57 -42.62 1.17 15.58
CA MET A 57 -41.71 2.12 14.94
C MET A 57 -40.67 2.68 15.91
N VAL A 58 -41.09 3.05 17.13
CA VAL A 58 -40.17 3.50 18.19
C VAL A 58 -39.17 2.40 18.56
N ASP A 59 -39.62 1.16 18.69
CA ASP A 59 -38.74 0.02 18.98
C ASP A 59 -37.71 -0.21 17.85
N ALA A 60 -38.13 -0.08 16.59
CA ALA A 60 -37.24 -0.18 15.43
C ALA A 60 -36.22 0.97 15.36
N VAL A 61 -36.64 2.21 15.68
CA VAL A 61 -35.74 3.36 15.79
C VAL A 61 -34.73 3.16 16.92
N ASN A 62 -35.17 2.65 18.07
CA ASN A 62 -34.30 2.41 19.21
C ASN A 62 -33.24 1.33 18.90
N SER A 63 -33.64 0.25 18.24
CA SER A 63 -32.71 -0.78 17.75
C SER A 63 -31.70 -0.21 16.74
N SER A 64 -32.16 0.64 15.82
CA SER A 64 -31.28 1.30 14.86
C SER A 64 -30.28 2.24 15.55
N LEU A 65 -30.71 2.97 16.58
CA LEU A 65 -29.86 3.84 17.38
C LEU A 65 -28.77 3.07 18.12
N GLU A 66 -29.10 1.94 18.75
CA GLU A 66 -28.11 1.06 19.39
C GLU A 66 -27.08 0.56 18.37
N GLN A 67 -27.52 0.21 17.17
CA GLN A 67 -26.63 -0.23 16.11
C GLN A 67 -25.71 0.90 15.63
N ILE A 68 -26.22 2.12 15.47
CA ILE A 68 -25.41 3.30 15.13
C ILE A 68 -24.37 3.58 16.22
N GLN A 69 -24.75 3.48 17.50
CA GLN A 69 -23.80 3.66 18.61
C GLN A 69 -22.70 2.60 18.60
N LYS A 70 -23.05 1.33 18.33
CA LYS A 70 -22.06 0.25 18.20
C LYS A 70 -21.10 0.49 17.04
N ASN A 71 -21.63 0.90 15.88
CA ASN A 71 -20.82 1.23 14.71
C ASN A 71 -19.91 2.44 14.97
N SER A 72 -20.39 3.48 15.66
CA SER A 72 -19.57 4.64 16.03
C SER A 72 -18.36 4.24 16.88
N ARG A 73 -18.52 3.30 17.84
CA ARG A 73 -17.39 2.77 18.60
C ARG A 73 -16.39 2.02 17.71
N GLN A 74 -16.87 1.25 16.74
CA GLN A 74 -15.99 0.57 15.78
C GLN A 74 -15.23 1.57 14.89
N ILE A 75 -15.87 2.65 14.45
CA ILE A 75 -15.23 3.70 13.67
C ILE A 75 -14.09 4.34 14.45
N ASN A 76 -14.29 4.63 15.74
CA ASN A 76 -13.21 5.20 16.57
C ASN A 76 -12.01 4.25 16.69
N ILE A 77 -12.24 2.94 16.82
CA ILE A 77 -11.15 1.95 16.84
C ILE A 77 -10.42 1.92 15.49
N ILE A 78 -11.16 1.94 14.37
CA ILE A 78 -10.58 1.97 13.03
C ILE A 78 -9.77 3.25 12.80
N GLU A 79 -10.23 4.39 13.32
CA GLU A 79 -9.50 5.65 13.25
C GLU A 79 -8.17 5.57 14.01
N GLU A 80 -8.17 5.03 15.23
CA GLU A 80 -6.95 4.82 16.02
C GLU A 80 -5.97 3.87 15.31
N ASP A 81 -6.47 2.75 14.77
CA ASP A 81 -5.67 1.81 13.99
C ASP A 81 -5.10 2.45 12.73
N THR A 82 -5.86 3.32 12.05
CA THR A 82 -5.40 4.05 10.86
C THR A 82 -4.28 5.02 11.22
N GLN A 83 -4.38 5.71 12.36
CA GLN A 83 -3.30 6.58 12.85
C GLN A 83 -2.03 5.78 13.19
N ARG A 84 -2.19 4.61 13.83
CA ARG A 84 -1.06 3.68 14.09
C ARG A 84 -0.43 3.19 12.80
N LEU A 85 -1.22 2.80 11.81
CA LEU A 85 -0.74 2.41 10.49
C LEU A 85 0.00 3.54 9.79
N PHE A 86 -0.48 4.79 9.87
CA PHE A 86 0.22 5.94 9.31
C PHE A 86 1.59 6.15 9.96
N SER A 87 1.66 6.01 11.29
CA SER A 87 2.94 6.08 12.01
C SER A 87 3.90 4.96 11.61
N GLY A 88 3.40 3.72 11.48
CA GLY A 88 4.19 2.58 11.01
C GLY A 88 4.65 2.74 9.55
N MET A 89 3.80 3.25 8.68
CA MET A 89 4.12 3.52 7.27
C MET A 89 5.22 4.59 7.15
N SER A 90 5.17 5.62 8.00
CA SER A 90 6.25 6.61 8.08
C SER A 90 7.59 5.96 8.46
N GLN A 91 7.59 4.98 9.38
CA GLN A 91 8.79 4.23 9.74
C GLN A 91 9.30 3.34 8.60
N VAL A 92 8.40 2.67 7.87
CA VAL A 92 8.75 1.89 6.68
C VAL A 92 9.38 2.77 5.59
N LYS A 93 8.90 4.00 5.42
CA LYS A 93 9.52 4.97 4.50
C LYS A 93 10.96 5.29 4.90
N THR A 94 11.24 5.49 6.19
CA THR A 94 12.63 5.62 6.67
C THR A 94 13.45 4.34 6.43
N HIS A 95 12.88 3.15 6.59
CA HIS A 95 13.58 1.90 6.26
C HIS A 95 13.87 1.76 4.76
N SER A 96 12.99 2.23 3.88
CA SER A 96 13.23 2.26 2.43
C SER A 96 14.47 3.09 2.07
N THR A 97 14.66 4.26 2.70
CA THR A 97 15.89 5.05 2.48
C THR A 97 17.15 4.35 2.99
N LEU A 98 17.02 3.49 4.00
CA LEU A 98 18.13 2.71 4.54
C LEU A 98 18.48 1.53 3.61
N ILE A 99 17.47 0.92 2.98
CA ILE A 99 17.65 -0.11 1.94
C ILE A 99 18.36 0.48 0.72
N GLU A 100 18.00 1.69 0.26
CA GLU A 100 18.73 2.37 -0.81
C GLU A 100 20.22 2.56 -0.47
N LYS A 101 20.53 3.02 0.75
CA LYS A 101 21.93 3.16 1.21
C LYS A 101 22.67 1.82 1.26
N ILE A 102 22.02 0.75 1.71
CA ILE A 102 22.59 -0.60 1.70
C ILE A 102 22.86 -1.04 0.26
N ASN A 103 21.92 -0.81 -0.65
CA ASN A 103 22.07 -1.16 -2.05
C ASN A 103 23.25 -0.43 -2.71
N ASP A 104 23.42 0.86 -2.42
CA ASP A 104 24.60 1.64 -2.85
C ASP A 104 25.91 1.08 -2.28
N GLN A 105 25.92 0.66 -1.02
CA GLN A 105 27.10 0.03 -0.42
C GLN A 105 27.42 -1.33 -1.06
N ILE A 106 26.41 -2.15 -1.35
CA ILE A 106 26.57 -3.44 -2.04
C ILE A 106 27.15 -3.23 -3.43
N ASN A 107 26.65 -2.25 -4.20
CA ASN A 107 27.19 -1.92 -5.51
C ASN A 107 28.67 -1.51 -5.46
N ARG A 108 29.06 -0.71 -4.45
CA ARG A 108 30.47 -0.33 -4.24
C ARG A 108 31.35 -1.52 -3.85
N LEU A 109 30.86 -2.40 -2.99
CA LEU A 109 31.56 -3.64 -2.62
C LEU A 109 31.74 -4.55 -3.84
N GLN A 110 30.73 -4.68 -4.68
CA GLN A 110 30.80 -5.49 -5.89
C GLN A 110 31.83 -4.95 -6.89
N ASP A 111 31.93 -3.64 -7.05
CA ASP A 111 32.99 -3.01 -7.85
C ASP A 111 34.39 -3.25 -7.26
N GLN A 112 34.54 -3.17 -5.92
CA GLN A 112 35.80 -3.50 -5.26
C GLN A 112 36.19 -4.98 -5.42
N VAL A 113 35.23 -5.90 -5.25
CA VAL A 113 35.45 -7.34 -5.46
C VAL A 113 35.82 -7.63 -6.91
N GLY A 114 35.17 -6.97 -7.88
CA GLY A 114 35.55 -7.05 -9.30
C GLY A 114 36.98 -6.62 -9.56
N LYS A 115 37.42 -5.49 -8.96
CA LYS A 115 38.80 -5.01 -9.05
C LYS A 115 39.82 -5.97 -8.42
N VAL A 116 39.46 -6.61 -7.30
CA VAL A 116 40.29 -7.65 -6.66
C VAL A 116 40.41 -8.88 -7.57
N HIS A 117 39.30 -9.31 -8.17
CA HIS A 117 39.28 -10.46 -9.08
C HIS A 117 40.16 -10.22 -10.31
N GLN A 118 40.05 -9.05 -10.93
CA GLN A 118 40.88 -8.68 -12.09
C GLN A 118 42.37 -8.60 -11.74
N LYS A 119 42.71 -8.11 -10.53
CA LYS A 119 44.10 -8.14 -10.04
C LYS A 119 44.59 -9.57 -9.82
N GLN A 120 43.73 -10.49 -9.41
CA GLN A 120 44.07 -11.89 -9.22
C GLN A 120 44.32 -12.62 -10.55
N GLU A 121 43.56 -12.31 -11.60
CA GLU A 121 43.84 -12.81 -12.96
C GLU A 121 45.16 -12.27 -13.55
N SER A 122 45.60 -11.08 -13.12
CA SER A 122 46.87 -10.48 -13.56
C SER A 122 48.11 -11.04 -12.85
N ILE A 123 47.95 -11.91 -11.84
CA ILE A 123 49.06 -12.60 -11.19
C ILE A 123 49.57 -13.69 -12.14
N PRO A 124 50.87 -13.72 -12.49
CA PRO A 124 51.40 -14.75 -13.36
C PRO A 124 51.16 -16.13 -12.74
N ASP A 125 50.54 -16.99 -13.55
CA ASP A 125 50.15 -18.36 -13.23
C ASP A 125 51.20 -19.06 -12.34
N THR A 126 50.81 -19.54 -11.16
CA THR A 126 51.70 -20.17 -10.17
C THR A 126 52.57 -21.26 -10.82
N ASN A 127 52.07 -21.90 -11.87
CA ASN A 127 52.79 -22.87 -12.67
C ASN A 127 54.01 -22.30 -13.41
N LYS A 128 53.95 -21.06 -13.94
CA LYS A 128 55.11 -20.39 -14.57
C LYS A 128 56.20 -20.03 -13.56
N ILE A 129 55.80 -19.60 -12.37
CA ILE A 129 56.73 -19.35 -11.27
C ILE A 129 57.38 -20.69 -10.87
N MET A 130 56.59 -21.75 -10.73
CA MET A 130 57.09 -23.08 -10.35
C MET A 130 58.02 -23.69 -11.42
N GLN A 131 57.73 -23.47 -12.70
CA GLN A 131 58.60 -23.84 -13.82
C GLN A 131 59.94 -23.09 -13.75
N SER A 132 59.91 -21.77 -13.58
CA SER A 132 61.14 -20.97 -13.48
C SER A 132 61.98 -21.35 -12.25
N VAL A 133 61.34 -21.67 -11.12
CA VAL A 133 62.02 -22.17 -9.92
C VAL A 133 62.64 -23.55 -10.18
N ALA A 134 61.97 -24.44 -10.91
CA ALA A 134 62.51 -25.75 -11.29
C ALA A 134 63.73 -25.62 -12.22
N ASP A 135 63.65 -24.77 -13.24
CA ASP A 135 64.75 -24.51 -14.18
C ASP A 135 65.98 -23.91 -13.46
N ASN A 136 65.73 -23.04 -12.48
CA ASN A 136 66.77 -22.48 -11.62
C ASN A 136 67.39 -23.54 -10.70
N LEU A 137 66.58 -24.46 -10.15
CA LEU A 137 67.05 -25.58 -9.32
C LEU A 137 67.97 -26.53 -10.09
N ASP A 138 67.63 -26.86 -11.33
CA ASP A 138 68.47 -27.69 -12.19
C ASP A 138 69.79 -27.01 -12.56
N SER A 139 69.74 -25.69 -12.80
CA SER A 139 70.94 -24.87 -13.03
C SER A 139 71.86 -24.82 -11.80
N ILE A 140 71.30 -24.65 -10.60
CA ILE A 140 72.03 -24.71 -9.33
C ILE A 140 72.68 -26.09 -9.14
N ARG A 141 71.95 -27.16 -9.46
CA ARG A 141 72.46 -28.53 -9.34
C ARG A 141 73.61 -28.80 -10.30
N ASN A 142 73.53 -28.30 -11.53
CA ASN A 142 74.60 -28.41 -12.52
C ASN A 142 75.85 -27.63 -12.08
N ASN A 143 75.67 -26.37 -11.64
CA ASN A 143 76.77 -25.55 -11.12
C ASN A 143 77.44 -26.21 -9.90
N THR A 144 76.64 -26.84 -9.02
CA THR A 144 77.15 -27.60 -7.86
C THR A 144 78.02 -28.78 -8.28
N LYS A 145 77.64 -29.54 -9.32
CA LYS A 145 78.48 -30.63 -9.85
C LYS A 145 79.80 -30.11 -10.42
N MET A 146 79.77 -28.95 -11.08
CA MET A 146 80.98 -28.33 -11.62
C MET A 146 81.92 -27.87 -10.51
N ILE A 147 81.38 -27.30 -9.43
CA ILE A 147 82.15 -26.95 -8.21
C ILE A 147 82.77 -28.20 -7.58
N MET A 148 82.03 -29.31 -7.51
CA MET A 148 82.53 -30.58 -6.97
C MET A 148 83.73 -31.10 -7.79
N ASN A 149 83.63 -31.07 -9.13
CA ASN A 149 84.75 -31.43 -10.02
C ASN A 149 85.96 -30.48 -9.89
N ILE A 150 85.71 -29.18 -9.67
CA ILE A 150 86.78 -28.20 -9.40
C ILE A 150 87.44 -28.52 -8.05
N SER A 151 86.67 -28.93 -7.05
CA SER A 151 87.18 -29.32 -5.74
C SER A 151 88.09 -30.54 -5.82
N ASP A 152 87.70 -31.57 -6.58
CA ASP A 152 88.52 -32.77 -6.80
C ASP A 152 89.83 -32.45 -7.54
N LYS A 153 89.77 -31.55 -8.52
CA LYS A 153 90.98 -31.05 -9.20
C LYS A 153 91.87 -30.23 -8.24
N THR A 154 91.26 -29.47 -7.34
CA THR A 154 91.98 -28.65 -6.34
C THR A 154 92.69 -29.55 -5.32
N GLU A 155 92.09 -30.66 -4.91
CA GLU A 155 92.72 -31.63 -4.01
C GLU A 155 93.91 -32.34 -4.69
N LYS A 156 93.79 -32.66 -5.99
CA LYS A 156 94.93 -33.16 -6.78
C LYS A 156 96.07 -32.14 -6.88
N ILE A 157 95.75 -30.87 -7.16
CA ILE A 157 96.74 -29.79 -7.19
C ILE A 157 97.41 -29.62 -5.82
N ARG A 158 96.66 -29.78 -4.72
CA ARG A 158 97.18 -29.70 -3.36
C ARG A 158 98.17 -30.83 -3.05
N GLU A 159 97.89 -32.05 -3.50
CA GLU A 159 98.79 -33.19 -3.31
C GLU A 159 100.07 -33.04 -4.17
N GLU A 160 99.96 -32.48 -5.39
CA GLU A 160 101.11 -32.12 -6.22
C GLU A 160 101.96 -31.00 -5.59
N LEU A 161 101.33 -30.00 -4.95
CA LEU A 161 102.01 -28.91 -4.25
C LEU A 161 102.80 -29.39 -3.02
N LYS A 162 102.27 -30.41 -2.31
CA LYS A 162 102.91 -31.04 -1.15
C LYS A 162 104.22 -31.74 -1.51
N ASN A 163 104.34 -32.25 -2.74
CA ASN A 163 105.57 -32.85 -3.27
C ASN A 163 106.61 -31.79 -3.67
N VAL A 164 106.18 -30.63 -4.17
CA VAL A 164 107.04 -29.49 -4.55
C VAL A 164 107.59 -28.74 -3.32
N SER A 165 106.88 -28.75 -2.19
CA SER A 165 107.28 -28.09 -0.93
C SER A 165 108.58 -28.62 -0.29
N SER A 166 109.18 -29.69 -0.81
CA SER A 166 110.41 -30.30 -0.26
C SER A 166 111.73 -29.65 -0.73
N LYS A 167 111.70 -28.61 -1.58
CA LYS A 167 112.91 -27.96 -2.11
C LYS A 167 112.78 -26.44 -2.25
N ALA A 168 113.08 -25.75 -1.15
CA ALA A 168 113.75 -24.44 -1.01
C ALA A 168 113.61 -23.36 -2.12
N GLU A 169 112.77 -22.31 -1.90
CA GLU A 169 112.99 -20.91 -2.40
C GLU A 169 111.92 -19.89 -1.87
N SER A 170 111.60 -19.93 -0.57
CA SER A 170 110.31 -19.47 -0.03
C SER A 170 110.12 -17.99 0.35
N LEU A 171 110.95 -17.01 -0.05
CA LEU A 171 110.80 -15.62 0.46
C LEU A 171 110.31 -14.56 -0.54
N SER A 172 110.44 -14.77 -1.85
CA SER A 172 110.04 -13.77 -2.86
C SER A 172 108.57 -13.91 -3.30
N ASN A 173 108.01 -15.12 -3.27
CA ASN A 173 106.66 -15.41 -3.77
C ASN A 173 105.54 -15.06 -2.76
N LEU A 174 105.84 -15.00 -1.45
CA LEU A 174 104.87 -14.62 -0.41
C LEU A 174 104.29 -13.21 -0.58
N LYS A 175 105.06 -12.28 -1.15
CA LYS A 175 104.60 -10.89 -1.40
C LYS A 175 103.54 -10.82 -2.50
N ASN A 176 103.67 -11.65 -3.54
CA ASN A 176 102.70 -11.73 -4.63
C ASN A 176 101.44 -12.53 -4.22
N GLU A 177 101.60 -13.55 -3.37
CA GLU A 177 100.45 -14.27 -2.80
C GLU A 177 99.60 -13.41 -1.86
N ILE A 178 100.21 -12.56 -1.02
CA ILE A 178 99.49 -11.59 -0.17
C ILE A 178 98.66 -10.59 -1.00
N GLY A 179 99.18 -10.13 -2.14
CA GLY A 179 98.42 -9.31 -3.08
C GLY A 179 97.20 -10.05 -3.67
N SER A 180 97.35 -11.33 -3.98
CA SER A 180 96.27 -12.17 -4.50
C SER A 180 95.20 -12.52 -3.44
N ILE A 181 95.59 -12.61 -2.17
CA ILE A 181 94.66 -12.79 -1.04
C ILE A 181 93.83 -11.52 -0.83
N SER A 182 94.42 -10.33 -1.01
CA SER A 182 93.69 -9.06 -0.95
C SER A 182 92.60 -8.98 -2.04
N THR A 183 92.91 -9.37 -3.28
CA THR A 183 91.90 -9.44 -4.37
C THR A 183 90.86 -10.55 -4.18
N LYS A 184 91.18 -11.63 -3.44
CA LYS A 184 90.21 -12.65 -3.04
C LYS A 184 89.33 -12.24 -1.85
N THR A 185 89.66 -11.14 -1.18
CA THR A 185 88.86 -10.59 -0.06
C THR A 185 87.78 -9.60 -0.55
N GLU A 186 87.90 -9.03 -1.75
CA GLU A 186 86.85 -8.24 -2.41
C GLU A 186 85.51 -8.99 -2.58
N PRO A 187 85.48 -10.25 -3.07
CA PRO A 187 84.22 -11.00 -3.14
C PRO A 187 83.61 -11.29 -1.76
N LEU A 188 84.42 -11.37 -0.70
CA LEU A 188 83.93 -11.48 0.69
C LEU A 188 83.23 -10.18 1.16
N LEU A 189 83.74 -9.01 0.76
CA LEU A 189 83.06 -7.73 1.01
C LEU A 189 81.74 -7.59 0.24
N ASN A 190 81.68 -8.16 -0.96
CA ASN A 190 80.43 -8.20 -1.74
C ASN A 190 79.39 -9.16 -1.11
N LEU A 191 79.83 -10.27 -0.53
CA LEU A 191 78.97 -11.17 0.26
C LEU A 191 78.40 -10.48 1.49
N ASP A 192 79.19 -9.67 2.21
CA ASP A 192 78.70 -8.89 3.35
C ASP A 192 77.59 -7.90 2.94
N SER A 193 77.76 -7.23 1.80
CA SER A 193 76.74 -6.35 1.22
C SER A 193 75.44 -7.10 0.88
N GLN A 194 75.55 -8.30 0.28
CA GLN A 194 74.39 -9.14 -0.03
C GLN A 194 73.70 -9.65 1.23
N ILE A 195 74.46 -10.05 2.26
CA ILE A 195 73.91 -10.48 3.55
C ILE A 195 73.14 -9.35 4.22
N ARG A 196 73.64 -8.11 4.19
CA ARG A 196 72.90 -6.95 4.70
C ARG A 196 71.61 -6.70 3.92
N LYS A 197 71.63 -6.87 2.60
CA LYS A 197 70.43 -6.73 1.76
C LYS A 197 69.37 -7.79 2.10
N VAL A 198 69.79 -9.05 2.27
CA VAL A 198 68.90 -10.14 2.73
C VAL A 198 68.33 -9.84 4.12
N GLY A 199 69.16 -9.31 5.04
CA GLY A 199 68.68 -8.87 6.36
C GLY A 199 67.57 -7.83 6.28
N THR A 200 67.72 -6.81 5.41
CA THR A 200 66.67 -5.80 5.20
C THR A 200 65.40 -6.36 4.57
N GLU A 201 65.52 -7.33 3.67
CA GLU A 201 64.36 -8.00 3.06
C GLU A 201 63.61 -8.87 4.08
N ILE A 202 64.32 -9.58 4.96
CA ILE A 202 63.74 -10.35 6.07
C ILE A 202 62.98 -9.41 7.03
N GLU A 203 63.56 -8.27 7.38
CA GLU A 203 62.88 -7.30 8.25
C GLU A 203 61.61 -6.72 7.60
N SER A 204 61.62 -6.50 6.28
CA SER A 204 60.41 -6.14 5.55
C SER A 204 59.36 -7.26 5.51
N LEU A 205 59.78 -8.52 5.44
CA LEU A 205 58.89 -9.68 5.47
C LEU A 205 58.23 -9.88 6.84
N ILE A 206 58.98 -9.63 7.92
CA ILE A 206 58.46 -9.66 9.29
C ILE A 206 57.34 -8.61 9.44
N LYS A 207 57.57 -7.36 9.00
CA LYS A 207 56.55 -6.30 9.04
C LYS A 207 55.29 -6.64 8.23
N LYS A 208 55.45 -7.31 7.08
CA LYS A 208 54.31 -7.80 6.28
C LYS A 208 53.56 -8.91 7.01
N THR A 209 54.26 -9.79 7.71
CA THR A 209 53.67 -10.87 8.52
C THR A 209 52.84 -10.31 9.66
N ASP A 210 53.35 -9.28 10.36
CA ASP A 210 52.60 -8.61 11.44
C ASP A 210 51.33 -7.94 10.90
N SER A 211 51.41 -7.31 9.74
CA SER A 211 50.24 -6.71 9.07
C SER A 211 49.19 -7.75 8.68
N LEU A 212 49.61 -8.97 8.30
CA LEU A 212 48.72 -10.08 7.98
C LEU A 212 47.98 -10.61 9.24
N SER A 213 48.66 -10.58 10.38
CA SER A 213 48.06 -10.95 11.68
C SER A 213 46.94 -9.99 12.09
N VAL A 214 47.16 -8.68 11.92
CA VAL A 214 46.14 -7.64 12.16
C VAL A 214 44.94 -7.84 11.24
N LEU A 215 45.18 -8.06 9.94
CA LEU A 215 44.12 -8.32 8.96
C LEU A 215 43.29 -9.57 9.33
N SER A 216 43.90 -10.60 9.89
CA SER A 216 43.20 -11.80 10.38
C SER A 216 42.26 -11.48 11.55
N GLY A 217 42.66 -10.57 12.44
CA GLY A 217 41.81 -10.04 13.51
C GLY A 217 40.59 -9.28 12.96
N ASP A 218 40.82 -8.41 11.99
CA ASP A 218 39.75 -7.64 11.35
C ASP A 218 38.75 -8.54 10.62
N ILE A 219 39.22 -9.55 9.89
CA ILE A 219 38.36 -10.55 9.22
C ILE A 219 37.49 -11.30 10.25
N ARG A 220 38.05 -11.67 11.40
CA ARG A 220 37.28 -12.29 12.49
C ARG A 220 36.21 -11.36 13.03
N ASN A 221 36.50 -10.07 13.20
CA ASN A 221 35.53 -9.10 13.68
C ASN A 221 34.40 -8.89 12.65
N VAL A 222 34.73 -8.72 11.37
CA VAL A 222 33.75 -8.62 10.28
C VAL A 222 32.86 -9.85 10.23
N ASN A 223 33.40 -11.05 10.43
CA ASN A 223 32.62 -12.29 10.46
C ASN A 223 31.63 -12.34 11.65
N ALA A 224 32.02 -11.82 12.82
CA ALA A 224 31.14 -11.70 13.97
C ALA A 224 30.01 -10.68 13.71
N GLU A 225 30.35 -9.51 13.16
CA GLU A 225 29.36 -8.48 12.78
C GLU A 225 28.38 -8.99 11.71
N PHE A 226 28.88 -9.71 10.70
CA PHE A 226 28.04 -10.33 9.67
C PHE A 226 27.07 -11.36 10.26
N SER A 227 27.53 -12.15 11.24
CA SER A 227 26.68 -13.13 11.92
C SER A 227 25.56 -12.44 12.70
N ASN A 228 25.87 -11.39 13.46
CA ASN A 228 24.89 -10.58 14.18
C ASN A 228 23.90 -9.87 13.23
N PHE A 229 24.40 -9.34 12.11
CA PHE A 229 23.56 -8.73 11.07
C PHE A 229 22.58 -9.77 10.49
N LYS A 230 23.06 -10.96 10.15
CA LYS A 230 22.23 -12.05 9.64
C LYS A 230 21.12 -12.43 10.62
N GLU A 231 21.44 -12.55 11.90
CA GLU A 231 20.46 -12.89 12.95
C GLU A 231 19.41 -11.79 13.11
N ASN A 232 19.82 -10.51 13.13
CA ASN A 232 18.90 -9.37 13.18
C ASN A 232 17.98 -9.29 11.96
N VAL A 233 18.50 -9.52 10.76
CA VAL A 233 17.71 -9.52 9.52
C VAL A 233 16.70 -10.67 9.52
N LEU A 234 17.11 -11.88 9.94
CA LEU A 234 16.21 -13.02 10.09
C LEU A 234 15.09 -12.74 11.11
N GLY A 235 15.44 -12.15 12.25
CA GLY A 235 14.45 -11.76 13.28
C GLY A 235 13.42 -10.77 12.75
N LYS A 236 13.88 -9.68 12.10
CA LYS A 236 12.98 -8.68 11.51
C LYS A 236 12.13 -9.23 10.37
N THR A 237 12.66 -10.16 9.58
CA THR A 237 11.91 -10.80 8.50
C THR A 237 10.76 -11.62 9.05
N LYS A 238 10.99 -12.41 10.11
CA LYS A 238 9.92 -13.17 10.79
C LYS A 238 8.85 -12.26 11.37
N GLU A 239 9.24 -11.16 12.02
CA GLU A 239 8.27 -10.18 12.55
C GLU A 239 7.44 -9.54 11.43
N LEU A 240 8.04 -9.29 10.26
CA LEU A 240 7.34 -8.74 9.10
C LEU A 240 6.36 -9.76 8.50
N ASP A 241 6.75 -11.03 8.39
CA ASP A 241 5.88 -12.11 7.94
C ASP A 241 4.65 -12.28 8.86
N GLU A 242 4.86 -12.21 10.18
CA GLU A 242 3.77 -12.27 11.17
C GLU A 242 2.81 -11.08 11.00
N LYS A 243 3.34 -9.85 10.93
CA LYS A 243 2.50 -8.65 10.68
C LYS A 243 1.78 -8.69 9.34
N MET A 244 2.39 -9.27 8.30
CA MET A 244 1.75 -9.44 7.00
C MET A 244 0.62 -10.46 7.07
N SER A 245 0.79 -11.54 7.84
CA SER A 245 -0.27 -12.51 8.11
C SER A 245 -1.45 -11.87 8.83
N ASP A 246 -1.21 -11.12 9.90
CA ASP A 246 -2.25 -10.38 10.64
C ASP A 246 -2.99 -9.39 9.74
N PHE A 247 -2.26 -8.68 8.89
CA PHE A 247 -2.84 -7.74 7.93
C PHE A 247 -3.71 -8.45 6.88
N ALA A 248 -3.28 -9.61 6.39
CA ALA A 248 -4.06 -10.43 5.46
C ALA A 248 -5.36 -10.93 6.11
N GLU A 249 -5.33 -11.30 7.39
CA GLU A 249 -6.52 -11.68 8.14
C GLU A 249 -7.49 -10.50 8.31
N LEU A 250 -6.97 -9.30 8.64
CA LEU A 250 -7.78 -8.08 8.71
C LEU A 250 -8.42 -7.71 7.36
N LEU A 251 -7.68 -7.84 6.25
CA LEU A 251 -8.21 -7.62 4.90
C LEU A 251 -9.34 -8.60 4.57
N ASN A 252 -9.18 -9.89 4.90
CA ASN A 252 -10.22 -10.89 4.69
C ASN A 252 -11.47 -10.62 5.55
N ARG A 253 -11.28 -10.18 6.80
CA ARG A 253 -12.41 -9.82 7.66
C ARG A 253 -13.14 -8.56 7.18
N ASN A 254 -12.41 -7.60 6.64
CA ASN A 254 -12.98 -6.38 6.06
C ASN A 254 -13.75 -6.68 4.77
N SER A 255 -13.19 -7.48 3.86
CA SER A 255 -13.89 -7.88 2.63
C SER A 255 -15.17 -8.67 2.93
N ALA A 256 -15.15 -9.57 3.92
CA ALA A 256 -16.34 -10.26 4.40
C ALA A 256 -17.39 -9.28 4.96
N SER A 257 -16.97 -8.29 5.75
CA SER A 257 -17.86 -7.28 6.33
C SER A 257 -18.52 -6.39 5.26
N ILE A 258 -17.77 -6.00 4.22
CA ILE A 258 -18.29 -5.23 3.07
C ILE A 258 -19.31 -6.07 2.28
N SER A 259 -19.03 -7.36 2.07
CA SER A 259 -19.97 -8.28 1.41
C SER A 259 -21.28 -8.41 2.20
N GLU A 260 -21.20 -8.60 3.52
CA GLU A 260 -22.39 -8.63 4.39
C GLU A 260 -23.16 -7.30 4.39
N PHE A 261 -22.46 -6.17 4.39
CA PHE A 261 -23.07 -4.85 4.31
C PHE A 261 -23.85 -4.68 3.00
N ASN A 262 -23.26 -5.06 1.87
CA ASN A 262 -23.92 -5.02 0.57
C ASN A 262 -25.17 -5.91 0.57
N LYS A 263 -25.06 -7.15 1.07
CA LYS A 263 -26.21 -8.07 1.16
C LYS A 263 -27.36 -7.48 1.99
N LYS A 264 -27.07 -6.94 3.18
CA LYS A 264 -28.09 -6.29 4.01
C LYS A 264 -28.69 -5.05 3.35
N THR A 265 -27.88 -4.28 2.62
CA THR A 265 -28.35 -3.12 1.85
C THR A 265 -29.35 -3.54 0.76
N TYR A 266 -29.08 -4.64 0.06
CA TYR A 266 -30.03 -5.23 -0.90
C TYR A 266 -31.33 -5.69 -0.23
N GLU A 267 -31.25 -6.39 0.90
CA GLU A 267 -32.42 -6.85 1.66
C GLU A 267 -33.29 -5.65 2.14
N ILE A 268 -32.67 -4.60 2.67
CA ILE A 268 -33.36 -3.37 3.09
C ILE A 268 -34.00 -2.66 1.90
N SER A 269 -33.29 -2.56 0.76
CA SER A 269 -33.83 -1.96 -0.46
C SER A 269 -35.05 -2.72 -0.97
N GLN A 270 -35.04 -4.05 -0.89
CA GLN A 270 -36.17 -4.89 -1.29
C GLN A 270 -37.37 -4.69 -0.35
N GLN A 271 -37.15 -4.69 0.96
CA GLN A 271 -38.20 -4.44 1.95
C GLN A 271 -38.81 -3.04 1.78
N LEU A 272 -38.01 -2.02 1.44
CA LEU A 272 -38.51 -0.67 1.16
C LEU A 272 -39.38 -0.62 -0.11
N GLN A 273 -39.06 -1.40 -1.14
CA GLN A 273 -39.88 -1.52 -2.34
C GLN A 273 -41.22 -2.22 -2.05
N GLU A 274 -41.24 -3.25 -1.20
CA GLU A 274 -42.48 -3.92 -0.79
C GLU A 274 -43.40 -2.98 0.02
N ILE A 275 -42.85 -2.15 0.90
CA ILE A 275 -43.59 -1.12 1.66
C ILE A 275 -44.17 -0.03 0.73
N GLN A 276 -43.49 0.25 -0.38
CA GLN A 276 -43.93 1.21 -1.40
C GLN A 276 -45.26 0.80 -2.06
N GLY A 277 -45.53 -0.51 -2.17
CA GLY A 277 -46.77 -1.05 -2.73
C GLY A 277 -47.99 -0.96 -1.82
N ILE A 278 -47.82 -0.68 -0.52
CA ILE A 278 -48.87 -0.87 0.50
C ILE A 278 -49.33 0.45 1.18
N THR A 279 -48.61 1.58 1.07
CA THR A 279 -48.83 2.72 2.00
C THR A 279 -49.05 4.11 1.34
N HIS A 280 -49.97 4.92 1.91
CA HIS A 280 -50.42 6.27 1.49
C HIS A 280 -49.30 7.35 1.39
N LYS A 281 -49.57 8.38 0.54
CA LYS A 281 -48.70 9.51 0.10
C LYS A 281 -47.63 10.05 1.08
N THR A 282 -47.88 10.13 2.38
CA THR A 282 -46.91 10.66 3.36
C THR A 282 -45.78 9.67 3.68
N SER A 283 -46.06 8.36 3.69
CA SER A 283 -45.02 7.32 3.86
C SER A 283 -44.20 7.10 2.59
N GLN A 284 -44.78 7.36 1.41
CA GLN A 284 -44.06 7.33 0.13
C GLN A 284 -42.95 8.38 0.07
N SER A 285 -43.13 9.59 0.62
CA SER A 285 -42.09 10.63 0.61
C SER A 285 -40.86 10.21 1.40
N THR A 286 -41.03 9.77 2.65
CA THR A 286 -39.92 9.35 3.51
C THR A 286 -39.22 8.09 2.99
N SER A 287 -39.98 7.12 2.47
CA SER A 287 -39.39 5.92 1.84
C SER A 287 -38.58 6.26 0.57
N ARG A 288 -39.06 7.22 -0.24
CA ARG A 288 -38.34 7.69 -1.43
C ARG A 288 -37.06 8.46 -1.09
N GLU A 289 -37.09 9.31 -0.07
CA GLU A 289 -35.90 10.02 0.42
C GLU A 289 -34.84 9.03 0.94
N VAL A 290 -35.26 8.03 1.73
CA VAL A 290 -34.37 6.96 2.22
C VAL A 290 -33.82 6.13 1.05
N MET A 291 -34.64 5.81 0.05
CA MET A 291 -34.21 5.11 -1.16
C MET A 291 -33.19 5.95 -1.96
N GLY A 292 -33.40 7.26 -2.09
CA GLY A 292 -32.46 8.18 -2.73
C GLY A 292 -31.11 8.22 -2.01
N LEU A 293 -31.11 8.28 -0.67
CA LEU A 293 -29.88 8.25 0.12
C LEU A 293 -29.14 6.92 0.02
N LEU A 294 -29.86 5.79 0.02
CA LEU A 294 -29.25 4.46 -0.14
C LEU A 294 -28.62 4.30 -1.53
N ARG A 295 -29.32 4.72 -2.59
CA ARG A 295 -28.78 4.71 -3.96
C ARG A 295 -27.59 5.65 -4.12
N LEU A 296 -27.62 6.81 -3.48
CA LEU A 296 -26.49 7.73 -3.45
C LEU A 296 -25.26 7.11 -2.77
N SER A 297 -25.46 6.43 -1.64
CA SER A 297 -24.41 5.72 -0.91
C SER A 297 -23.81 4.57 -1.74
N GLU A 298 -24.68 3.78 -2.39
CA GLU A 298 -24.27 2.70 -3.31
C GLU A 298 -23.41 3.26 -4.46
N PHE A 299 -23.86 4.33 -5.09
CA PHE A 299 -23.14 5.01 -6.16
C PHE A 299 -21.77 5.52 -5.70
N GLN A 300 -21.71 6.25 -4.59
CA GLN A 300 -20.45 6.78 -4.05
C GLN A 300 -19.48 5.64 -3.71
N SER A 301 -19.98 4.53 -3.15
CA SER A 301 -19.19 3.34 -2.87
C SER A 301 -18.65 2.68 -4.15
N ASN A 302 -19.47 2.55 -5.20
CA ASN A 302 -19.07 1.94 -6.46
C ASN A 302 -17.98 2.76 -7.18
N ILE A 303 -18.17 4.09 -7.26
CA ILE A 303 -17.18 5.01 -7.83
C ILE A 303 -15.89 4.97 -7.02
N ARG A 304 -15.97 4.95 -5.68
CA ARG A 304 -14.77 4.85 -4.82
C ARG A 304 -14.03 3.54 -5.04
N MET A 305 -14.72 2.40 -5.03
CA MET A 305 -14.11 1.07 -5.23
C MET A 305 -13.41 0.96 -6.59
N ARG A 306 -14.04 1.46 -7.66
CA ARG A 306 -13.41 1.50 -8.99
C ARG A 306 -12.23 2.47 -9.03
N SER A 307 -12.34 3.59 -8.31
CA SER A 307 -11.26 4.58 -8.20
C SER A 307 -10.07 4.14 -7.33
N GLU A 308 -10.14 3.01 -6.64
CA GLU A 308 -9.00 2.49 -5.87
C GLU A 308 -8.14 1.50 -6.68
N SER A 309 -8.59 1.09 -7.88
CA SER A 309 -7.82 0.19 -8.74
C SER A 309 -6.55 0.84 -9.28
N LYS A 310 -5.38 0.20 -9.12
CA LYS A 310 -4.10 0.72 -9.64
C LYS A 310 -4.03 0.78 -11.17
N TYR A 311 -4.79 -0.07 -11.86
CA TYR A 311 -4.85 -0.12 -13.32
C TYR A 311 -6.30 -0.08 -13.78
N GLY A 312 -6.58 0.62 -14.87
CA GLY A 312 -7.91 0.68 -15.46
C GLY A 312 -7.83 1.09 -16.92
N THR A 313 -8.90 0.79 -17.65
CA THR A 313 -9.01 1.07 -19.08
C THR A 313 -10.07 2.13 -19.35
N LEU A 314 -10.13 2.63 -20.59
CA LEU A 314 -11.19 3.55 -21.02
C LEU A 314 -12.60 2.93 -20.82
N GLU A 315 -12.74 1.61 -20.91
CA GLU A 315 -14.00 0.91 -20.66
C GLU A 315 -14.45 1.03 -19.20
N ASP A 316 -13.51 1.05 -18.26
CA ASP A 316 -13.82 1.22 -16.83
C ASP A 316 -14.26 2.65 -16.52
N ILE A 317 -13.66 3.64 -17.19
CA ILE A 317 -14.11 5.04 -17.16
C ILE A 317 -15.52 5.14 -17.75
N GLN A 318 -15.78 4.48 -18.88
CA GLN A 318 -17.11 4.44 -19.50
C GLN A 318 -18.17 3.87 -18.54
N LYS A 319 -17.83 2.81 -17.79
CA LYS A 319 -18.73 2.24 -16.76
C LYS A 319 -19.00 3.24 -15.62
N MET A 320 -17.98 3.96 -15.15
CA MET A 320 -18.14 4.99 -14.11
C MET A 320 -19.01 6.17 -14.60
N VAL A 321 -18.86 6.54 -15.86
CA VAL A 321 -19.63 7.58 -16.54
C VAL A 321 -21.09 7.14 -16.71
N ALA A 322 -21.34 5.93 -17.21
CA ALA A 322 -22.68 5.36 -17.33
C ALA A 322 -23.39 5.27 -15.98
N GLN A 323 -22.70 4.83 -14.92
CA GLN A 323 -23.24 4.82 -13.56
C GLN A 323 -23.60 6.24 -13.05
N THR A 324 -22.83 7.25 -13.44
CA THR A 324 -23.12 8.64 -13.09
C THR A 324 -24.38 9.14 -13.80
N VAL A 325 -24.54 8.80 -15.09
CA VAL A 325 -25.74 9.11 -15.89
C VAL A 325 -26.99 8.43 -15.33
N ASP A 326 -26.90 7.14 -15.00
CA ASP A 326 -28.01 6.37 -14.41
C ASP A 326 -28.48 7.00 -13.11
N MET A 327 -27.55 7.47 -12.28
CA MET A 327 -27.89 8.15 -11.02
C MET A 327 -28.52 9.52 -11.23
N ILE A 328 -28.05 10.31 -12.18
CA ILE A 328 -28.68 11.59 -12.53
C ILE A 328 -30.11 11.35 -13.01
N ASN A 329 -30.32 10.40 -13.91
CA ASN A 329 -31.65 10.04 -14.42
C ASN A 329 -32.59 9.52 -13.33
N LEU A 330 -32.06 8.77 -12.36
CA LEU A 330 -32.84 8.26 -11.22
C LEU A 330 -33.28 9.40 -10.30
N PHE A 331 -32.40 10.36 -10.00
CA PHE A 331 -32.73 11.54 -9.20
C PHE A 331 -33.65 12.53 -9.93
N ASP A 332 -33.51 12.68 -11.25
CA ASP A 332 -34.42 13.48 -12.06
C ASP A 332 -35.82 12.85 -12.12
N ARG A 333 -35.92 11.52 -12.22
CA ARG A 333 -37.20 10.80 -12.13
C ARG A 333 -37.83 10.95 -10.74
N LEU A 334 -37.05 10.81 -9.67
CA LEU A 334 -37.51 11.04 -8.31
C LEU A 334 -37.95 12.49 -8.09
N SER A 335 -37.28 13.46 -8.71
CA SER A 335 -37.67 14.89 -8.65
C SER A 335 -39.00 15.16 -9.34
N VAL A 336 -39.23 14.56 -10.51
CA VAL A 336 -40.48 14.72 -11.27
C VAL A 336 -41.66 14.11 -10.52
N GLU A 337 -41.47 12.97 -9.84
CA GLU A 337 -42.52 12.29 -9.09
C GLU A 337 -42.92 12.94 -7.76
N VAL A 338 -42.10 13.83 -7.20
CA VAL A 338 -42.33 14.46 -5.89
C VAL A 338 -42.80 15.92 -6.03
N GLU A 339 -42.88 16.47 -7.24
CA GLU A 339 -43.16 17.91 -7.54
C GLU A 339 -42.21 18.91 -6.86
N THR A 340 -41.27 18.43 -6.04
CA THR A 340 -40.15 19.19 -5.48
C THR A 340 -38.91 18.95 -6.34
N LYS A 341 -38.28 20.04 -6.81
CA LYS A 341 -36.97 19.96 -7.47
C LYS A 341 -35.96 19.38 -6.47
N MET A 342 -35.68 18.08 -6.55
CA MET A 342 -34.59 17.41 -5.84
C MET A 342 -33.55 16.87 -6.84
N PRO A 343 -33.02 17.72 -7.75
CA PRO A 343 -31.97 17.26 -8.66
C PRO A 343 -30.77 16.79 -7.84
N LEU A 344 -29.99 15.86 -8.40
CA LEU A 344 -28.76 15.40 -7.75
C LEU A 344 -27.89 16.62 -7.35
N PRO A 345 -27.46 16.74 -6.08
CA PRO A 345 -26.68 17.88 -5.62
C PRO A 345 -25.45 18.10 -6.48
N LEU A 346 -25.15 19.37 -6.78
CA LEU A 346 -24.03 19.75 -7.64
C LEU A 346 -22.70 19.23 -7.09
N GLU A 347 -22.57 19.17 -5.77
CA GLU A 347 -21.41 18.65 -5.06
C GLU A 347 -21.14 17.17 -5.40
N VAL A 348 -22.20 16.37 -5.56
CA VAL A 348 -22.08 14.95 -5.94
C VAL A 348 -21.66 14.82 -7.40
N LYS A 349 -22.24 15.63 -8.29
CA LYS A 349 -21.86 15.66 -9.72
C LYS A 349 -20.39 16.04 -9.88
N GLN A 350 -19.97 17.11 -9.20
CA GLN A 350 -18.59 17.59 -9.19
C GLN A 350 -17.63 16.56 -8.57
N TRP A 351 -18.04 15.90 -7.48
CA TRP A 351 -17.23 14.86 -6.85
C TRP A 351 -17.01 13.66 -7.79
N SER A 352 -18.07 13.18 -8.46
CA SER A 352 -17.97 12.02 -9.36
C SER A 352 -17.10 12.32 -10.58
N LEU A 353 -17.29 13.48 -11.22
CA LEU A 353 -16.45 13.92 -12.33
C LEU A 353 -15.00 14.12 -11.92
N SER A 354 -14.77 14.71 -10.76
CA SER A 354 -13.44 14.86 -10.19
C SER A 354 -12.76 13.51 -9.98
N LYS A 355 -13.49 12.51 -9.48
CA LYS A 355 -12.94 11.16 -9.30
C LYS A 355 -12.68 10.44 -10.61
N ILE A 356 -13.53 10.62 -11.62
CA ILE A 356 -13.30 10.07 -12.95
C ILE A 356 -12.02 10.66 -13.56
N LEU A 357 -11.81 11.96 -13.44
CA LEU A 357 -10.60 12.64 -13.93
C LEU A 357 -9.33 12.21 -13.19
N ASP A 358 -9.39 12.06 -11.86
CA ASP A 358 -8.29 11.53 -11.03
C ASP A 358 -7.91 10.10 -11.47
N CYS A 359 -8.91 9.26 -11.78
CA CYS A 359 -8.67 7.90 -12.26
C CYS A 359 -8.04 7.87 -13.64
N ALA A 360 -8.55 8.72 -14.54
CA ALA A 360 -8.03 8.86 -15.89
C ALA A 360 -6.56 9.30 -15.90
N ASP A 361 -6.17 10.21 -15.01
CA ASP A 361 -4.80 10.69 -14.88
C ASP A 361 -3.89 9.58 -14.35
N ARG A 362 -4.32 8.91 -13.27
CA ARG A 362 -3.58 7.79 -12.68
C ARG A 362 -3.43 6.60 -13.64
N TRP A 363 -4.38 6.39 -14.54
CA TRP A 363 -4.35 5.32 -15.55
C TRP A 363 -3.75 5.77 -16.89
N GLU A 364 -3.19 6.99 -16.95
CA GLU A 364 -2.56 7.58 -18.13
C GLU A 364 -3.47 7.59 -19.38
N VAL A 365 -4.78 7.74 -19.18
CA VAL A 365 -5.76 7.82 -20.26
C VAL A 365 -5.74 9.23 -20.85
N ARG A 366 -5.75 9.33 -22.19
CA ARG A 366 -5.70 10.64 -22.87
C ARG A 366 -6.93 11.48 -22.52
N PHE A 367 -6.68 12.72 -22.10
CA PHE A 367 -7.72 13.68 -21.75
C PHE A 367 -8.80 13.81 -22.82
N THR A 368 -8.41 13.96 -24.10
CA THR A 368 -9.36 14.11 -25.22
C THR A 368 -10.35 12.94 -25.34
N ASP A 369 -9.92 11.71 -25.06
CA ASP A 369 -10.80 10.53 -25.13
C ASP A 369 -11.80 10.53 -23.97
N VAL A 370 -11.33 10.88 -22.76
CA VAL A 370 -12.17 11.00 -21.57
C VAL A 370 -13.15 12.16 -21.70
N PHE A 371 -12.70 13.31 -22.20
CA PHE A 371 -13.50 14.51 -22.34
C PHE A 371 -14.61 14.34 -23.38
N ARG A 372 -14.32 13.72 -24.53
CA ARG A 372 -15.34 13.36 -25.52
C ARG A 372 -16.39 12.41 -24.95
N LEU A 373 -15.96 11.43 -24.17
CA LEU A 373 -16.85 10.47 -23.53
C LEU A 373 -17.73 11.13 -22.46
N LEU A 374 -17.20 12.11 -21.71
CA LEU A 374 -17.98 12.91 -20.78
C LEU A 374 -19.02 13.78 -21.52
N ILE A 375 -18.63 14.44 -22.62
CA ILE A 375 -19.56 15.25 -23.42
C ILE A 375 -20.65 14.39 -24.07
N SER A 376 -20.30 13.22 -24.61
CA SER A 376 -21.27 12.35 -25.29
C SER A 376 -22.30 11.74 -24.35
N GLU A 377 -21.89 11.34 -23.15
CA GLU A 377 -22.74 10.60 -22.21
C GLU A 377 -23.44 11.51 -21.17
N LEU A 378 -22.78 12.56 -20.64
CA LEU A 378 -23.36 13.47 -19.64
C LEU A 378 -24.00 14.73 -20.25
N GLY A 379 -23.61 15.09 -21.48
CA GLY A 379 -24.04 16.32 -22.14
C GLY A 379 -23.20 17.56 -21.76
N SER A 380 -23.07 18.49 -22.70
CA SER A 380 -22.21 19.68 -22.58
C SER A 380 -22.57 20.57 -21.39
N ASP A 381 -23.86 20.75 -21.12
CA ASP A 381 -24.34 21.66 -20.09
C ASP A 381 -24.03 21.15 -18.67
N LEU A 382 -24.16 19.83 -18.47
CA LEU A 382 -23.91 19.21 -17.17
C LEU A 382 -22.42 19.10 -16.87
N VAL A 383 -21.60 18.82 -17.88
CA VAL A 383 -20.13 18.83 -17.77
C VAL A 383 -19.65 20.25 -17.46
N LYS A 384 -20.22 21.28 -18.11
CA LYS A 384 -19.89 22.69 -17.85
C LYS A 384 -20.16 23.13 -16.41
N GLU A 385 -21.28 22.70 -15.82
CA GLU A 385 -21.63 23.05 -14.43
C GLU A 385 -20.81 22.26 -13.40
N SER A 386 -20.34 21.07 -13.76
CA SER A 386 -19.78 20.09 -12.82
C SER A 386 -18.26 19.92 -12.91
N ILE A 387 -17.60 20.47 -13.94
CA ILE A 387 -16.14 20.38 -14.10
C ILE A 387 -15.42 21.47 -13.31
N ARG A 388 -14.36 21.09 -12.57
CA ARG A 388 -13.49 22.05 -11.89
C ARG A 388 -12.27 22.37 -12.74
N MET A 389 -12.22 23.59 -13.27
CA MET A 389 -11.15 24.04 -14.16
C MET A 389 -9.75 24.01 -13.51
N GLU A 390 -9.68 24.23 -12.20
CA GLU A 390 -8.42 24.11 -11.44
C GLU A 390 -7.89 22.68 -11.43
N GLN A 391 -8.76 21.69 -11.29
CA GLN A 391 -8.36 20.28 -11.29
C GLN A 391 -7.89 19.82 -12.68
N VAL A 392 -8.58 20.25 -13.75
CA VAL A 392 -8.15 19.94 -15.13
C VAL A 392 -6.79 20.55 -15.43
N ARG A 393 -6.54 21.78 -14.96
CA ARG A 393 -5.24 22.44 -15.08
C ARG A 393 -4.14 21.67 -14.35
N ASP A 394 -4.41 21.23 -13.13
CA ASP A 394 -3.40 20.62 -12.26
C ASP A 394 -3.07 19.18 -12.69
N LEU A 395 -4.05 18.45 -13.27
CA LEU A 395 -3.85 17.08 -13.78
C LEU A 395 -3.29 17.06 -15.22
N TYR A 396 -3.91 17.78 -16.16
CA TYR A 396 -3.62 17.67 -17.60
C TYR A 396 -2.96 18.91 -18.21
N GLY A 397 -2.73 19.96 -17.42
CA GLY A 397 -2.07 21.18 -17.86
C GLY A 397 -2.96 22.17 -18.63
N ILE A 398 -2.36 23.29 -19.05
CA ILE A 398 -3.08 24.44 -19.63
C ILE A 398 -3.75 24.11 -20.98
N ARG A 399 -3.20 23.17 -21.76
CA ARG A 399 -3.77 22.78 -23.07
C ARG A 399 -5.14 22.10 -22.94
N ALA A 400 -5.31 21.26 -21.92
CA ALA A 400 -6.59 20.61 -21.64
C ALA A 400 -7.64 21.64 -21.18
N VAL A 401 -7.22 22.66 -20.42
CA VAL A 401 -8.08 23.78 -20.01
C VAL A 401 -8.57 24.57 -21.22
N ASP A 402 -7.71 24.81 -22.20
CA ASP A 402 -8.08 25.52 -23.43
C ASP A 402 -9.04 24.69 -24.30
N GLU A 403 -8.86 23.36 -24.38
CA GLU A 403 -9.77 22.42 -25.05
C GLU A 403 -11.17 22.43 -24.39
N VAL A 404 -11.23 22.42 -23.06
CA VAL A 404 -12.48 22.54 -22.30
C VAL A 404 -13.17 23.89 -22.54
N ARG A 405 -12.40 25.00 -22.53
CA ARG A 405 -12.95 26.34 -22.79
C ARG A 405 -13.50 26.48 -24.20
N HIS A 406 -12.81 25.90 -25.18
CA HIS A 406 -13.20 25.95 -26.58
C HIS A 406 -14.46 25.13 -26.86
N GLU A 407 -14.56 23.90 -26.34
CA GLU A 407 -15.70 23.02 -26.61
C GLU A 407 -16.93 23.33 -25.74
N LEU A 408 -16.77 23.83 -24.51
CA LEU A 408 -17.90 24.19 -23.62
C LEU A 408 -18.31 25.66 -23.70
N ASN A 409 -17.68 26.43 -24.60
CA ASN A 409 -17.92 27.86 -24.83
C ASN A 409 -17.93 28.65 -23.51
N ILE A 410 -16.90 28.43 -22.68
CA ILE A 410 -16.72 29.07 -21.37
C ILE A 410 -15.73 30.20 -21.58
N SER A 411 -16.21 31.44 -21.48
CA SER A 411 -15.41 32.65 -21.72
C SER A 411 -14.40 32.93 -20.61
#